data_AF-A0A6A4WE86-F1
#
_entry.id   AF-A0A6A4WE86-F1
#
_cell.length_a   1.000
_cell.length_b   1.000
_cell.length_c   1.000
_cell.angle_alpha   90.00
_cell.angle_beta   90.00
_cell.angle_gamma   90.00
#
_symmetry.space_group_name_H-M   'P 1'
#
loop_
_entity.id
_entity.type
_entity.pdbx_description
1 polymer ?
#
loop_
_entity_poly.entity_id
_entity_poly.type
_entity_poly.pdbx_seq_one_letter_code
_entity_poly.pdbx_strand_id
1 'polypeptide(L)'
;MSPPPSPAAAGGEQKPRRERSARTPRVPVKFRVSPADLALASAPGVQFDPQTRQFSDDELKPQPMCKKSKKQVVPDEAKDQKYWTRRERNNYAAKRSREARRLKENQIVLRANFLEKENVALRESIEEITRENERLKERLSSCTCR
;
A
#
# COMPACT_ATOMS: atom_id res chain seq x y z
N MET A 1 -52.70 -32.86 7.00
CA MET A 1 -52.55 -31.74 6.05
C MET A 1 -51.79 -30.64 6.76
N SER A 2 -50.54 -30.40 6.39
CA SER A 2 -49.70 -29.33 6.97
C SER A 2 -49.53 -28.23 5.91
N PRO A 3 -49.57 -26.94 6.27
CA PRO A 3 -49.34 -25.87 5.30
C PRO A 3 -47.85 -25.75 4.93
N PRO A 4 -47.50 -25.26 3.72
CA PRO A 4 -46.11 -25.03 3.35
C PRO A 4 -45.55 -23.76 4.01
N PRO A 5 -44.23 -23.68 4.27
CA PRO A 5 -43.61 -22.47 4.80
C PRO A 5 -43.47 -21.37 3.73
N SER A 6 -43.66 -20.10 4.15
CA SER A 6 -43.48 -18.89 3.34
C SER A 6 -42.05 -18.72 2.80
N PRO A 7 -41.86 -18.10 1.63
CA PRO A 7 -40.53 -17.84 1.08
C PRO A 7 -39.82 -16.73 1.87
N ALA A 8 -38.60 -17.03 2.28
CA ALA A 8 -37.67 -16.11 2.93
C ALA A 8 -37.29 -14.95 2.00
N ALA A 9 -37.09 -13.80 2.61
CA ALA A 9 -36.73 -12.53 1.98
C ALA A 9 -35.53 -12.65 1.01
N ALA A 10 -35.70 -12.07 -0.18
CA ALA A 10 -34.65 -11.89 -1.16
C ALA A 10 -33.51 -11.05 -0.57
N GLY A 11 -32.37 -11.69 -0.27
CA GLY A 11 -31.12 -11.01 -0.02
C GLY A 11 -30.63 -10.39 -1.32
N GLY A 12 -30.65 -9.06 -1.40
CA GLY A 12 -30.05 -8.33 -2.51
C GLY A 12 -28.54 -8.53 -2.52
N GLU A 13 -28.06 -9.36 -3.44
CA GLU A 13 -26.64 -9.46 -3.77
C GLU A 13 -26.16 -8.11 -4.33
N GLN A 14 -25.43 -7.35 -3.52
CA GLN A 14 -24.69 -6.19 -4.00
C GLN A 14 -23.54 -6.68 -4.88
N LYS A 15 -23.77 -6.66 -6.19
CA LYS A 15 -22.75 -6.91 -7.21
C LYS A 15 -21.58 -5.96 -6.97
N PRO A 16 -20.31 -6.42 -6.90
CA PRO A 16 -19.18 -5.54 -6.66
C PRO A 16 -19.09 -4.53 -7.80
N ARG A 17 -19.17 -3.25 -7.44
CA ARG A 17 -18.96 -2.11 -8.33
C ARG A 17 -17.54 -2.21 -8.87
N ARG A 18 -17.40 -2.69 -10.11
CA ARG A 18 -16.14 -2.77 -10.83
C ARG A 18 -15.56 -1.36 -10.90
N GLU A 19 -14.64 -1.02 -9.99
CA GLU A 19 -13.90 0.22 -10.07
C GLU A 19 -13.20 0.24 -11.42
N ARG A 20 -13.69 1.12 -12.30
CA ARG A 20 -12.97 1.53 -13.50
C ARG A 20 -11.72 2.23 -12.96
N SER A 21 -10.66 1.46 -12.69
CA SER A 21 -9.33 2.01 -12.49
C SER A 21 -8.97 2.68 -13.80
N ALA A 22 -9.23 3.98 -13.89
CA ALA A 22 -8.86 4.80 -15.01
C ALA A 22 -7.34 4.59 -15.17
N ARG A 23 -6.95 4.04 -16.33
CA ARG A 23 -5.55 3.73 -16.62
C ARG A 23 -4.79 5.06 -16.59
N THR A 24 -4.12 5.33 -15.48
CA THR A 24 -3.35 6.57 -15.31
C THR A 24 -2.28 6.60 -16.39
N PRO A 25 -2.09 7.73 -17.10
CA PRO A 25 -1.01 7.88 -18.06
C PRO A 25 0.31 7.59 -17.34
N ARG A 26 1.08 6.61 -17.82
CA ARG A 26 2.41 6.31 -17.29
C ARG A 26 3.41 7.19 -18.02
N VAL A 27 4.11 8.04 -17.28
CA VAL A 27 5.29 8.76 -17.81
C VAL A 27 6.53 7.91 -17.59
N PRO A 28 7.48 7.87 -18.54
CA PRO A 28 8.75 7.18 -18.34
C PRO A 28 9.57 7.89 -17.25
N VAL A 29 9.65 7.30 -16.06
CA VAL A 29 10.49 7.80 -14.96
C VAL A 29 11.78 7.00 -14.87
N LYS A 30 12.93 7.68 -14.93
CA LYS A 30 14.24 7.07 -14.61
C LYS A 30 14.38 6.91 -13.10
N PHE A 31 13.71 5.90 -12.54
CA PHE A 31 13.82 5.55 -11.13
C PHE A 31 14.89 4.48 -10.92
N ARG A 32 15.98 4.82 -10.23
CA ARG A 32 16.98 3.86 -9.74
C ARG A 32 16.80 3.66 -8.24
N VAL A 33 16.72 2.39 -7.84
CA VAL A 33 16.74 1.94 -6.45
C VAL A 33 18.11 1.35 -6.16
N SER A 34 18.69 1.66 -4.99
CA SER A 34 19.93 1.02 -4.57
C SER A 34 19.68 -0.47 -4.31
N PRO A 35 20.59 -1.38 -4.69
CA PRO A 35 20.48 -2.81 -4.37
C PRO A 35 20.30 -3.08 -2.88
N ALA A 36 20.87 -2.25 -2.01
CA ALA A 36 20.72 -2.37 -0.56
C ALA A 36 19.27 -2.11 -0.10
N ASP A 37 18.64 -1.06 -0.61
CA ASP A 37 17.25 -0.73 -0.27
C ASP A 37 16.29 -1.78 -0.81
N LEU A 38 16.57 -2.31 -2.01
CA LEU A 38 15.80 -3.39 -2.60
C LEU A 38 15.88 -4.67 -1.76
N ALA A 39 17.07 -5.00 -1.24
CA ALA A 39 17.27 -6.15 -0.36
C ALA A 39 16.51 -6.01 0.97
N LEU A 40 16.46 -4.79 1.53
CA LEU A 40 15.70 -4.50 2.75
C LEU A 40 14.17 -4.49 2.54
N ALA A 41 13.71 -4.29 1.31
CA ALA A 41 12.29 -4.28 0.94
C ALA A 41 11.78 -5.60 0.34
N SER A 42 12.67 -6.55 0.05
CA SER A 42 12.34 -7.85 -0.54
C SER A 42 12.40 -8.96 0.50
N ALA A 43 11.38 -9.82 0.52
CA ALA A 43 11.40 -11.03 1.34
C ALA A 43 12.17 -12.15 0.60
N PRO A 44 12.71 -13.16 1.30
CA PRO A 44 13.34 -14.31 0.66
C PRO A 44 12.39 -14.95 -0.37
N GLY A 45 12.82 -15.02 -1.63
CA GLY A 45 12.04 -15.60 -2.73
C GLY A 45 10.97 -14.70 -3.37
N VAL A 46 10.80 -13.46 -2.90
CA VAL A 46 9.84 -12.49 -3.46
C VAL A 46 10.54 -11.17 -3.74
N GLN A 47 10.66 -10.82 -5.02
CA GLN A 47 11.19 -9.52 -5.42
C GLN A 47 10.12 -8.43 -5.29
N PHE A 48 10.50 -7.33 -4.65
CA PHE A 48 9.67 -6.14 -4.54
C PHE A 48 9.95 -5.17 -5.69
N ASP A 49 8.92 -4.79 -6.44
CA ASP A 49 9.02 -3.75 -7.46
C ASP A 49 8.21 -2.50 -7.05
N PRO A 50 8.88 -1.37 -6.77
CA PRO A 50 8.22 -0.12 -6.42
C PRO A 50 7.38 0.48 -7.54
N GLN A 51 7.53 0.08 -8.82
CA GLN A 51 6.76 0.66 -9.93
C GLN A 51 5.38 0.02 -10.09
N THR A 52 5.26 -1.25 -9.72
CA THR A 52 4.04 -2.05 -9.94
C THR A 52 3.25 -2.28 -8.67
N ARG A 53 3.88 -2.20 -7.48
CA ARG A 53 3.16 -2.39 -6.21
C ARG A 53 2.09 -1.32 -6.01
N GLN A 54 0.87 -1.76 -5.69
CA GLN A 54 -0.19 -0.91 -5.16
C GLN A 54 -0.43 -1.29 -3.69
N PHE A 55 -0.47 -0.29 -2.82
CA PHE A 55 -0.93 -0.44 -1.44
C PHE A 55 -2.39 -0.04 -1.38
N SER A 56 -3.20 -0.79 -0.63
CA SER A 56 -4.56 -0.35 -0.32
C SER A 56 -4.54 0.70 0.78
N ASP A 57 -5.60 1.50 0.88
CA ASP A 57 -5.74 2.50 1.95
C ASP A 57 -5.67 1.86 3.35
N ASP A 58 -6.20 0.64 3.49
CA ASP A 58 -6.13 -0.11 4.75
C ASP A 58 -4.71 -0.59 5.07
N GLU A 59 -3.88 -0.84 4.06
CA GLU A 59 -2.47 -1.16 4.28
C GLU A 59 -1.65 0.06 4.73
N LEU A 60 -2.02 1.26 4.31
CA LEU A 60 -1.32 2.49 4.67
C LEU A 60 -1.72 3.02 6.06
N LYS A 61 -2.88 2.59 6.58
CA LYS A 61 -3.32 2.98 7.92
C LYS A 61 -2.38 2.42 9.01
N PRO A 62 -2.06 3.22 10.04
CA PRO A 62 -1.27 2.74 11.15
C PRO A 62 -2.00 1.61 11.87
N GLN A 63 -1.23 0.65 12.38
CA GLN A 63 -1.78 -0.43 13.19
C GLN A 63 -2.53 0.14 14.40
N PRO A 64 -3.74 -0.36 14.70
CA PRO A 64 -4.54 0.15 15.81
C PRO A 64 -3.78 0.00 17.13
N MET A 65 -3.78 1.06 17.93
CA MET A 65 -3.14 1.06 19.25
C MET A 65 -3.96 0.22 20.23
N CYS A 66 -3.62 -1.06 20.38
CA CYS A 66 -4.20 -1.88 21.44
C CYS A 66 -3.63 -1.47 22.80
N LYS A 67 -4.50 -1.34 23.80
CA LYS A 67 -4.08 -1.09 25.18
C LYS A 67 -3.34 -2.32 25.68
N LYS A 68 -2.10 -2.13 26.15
CA LYS A 68 -1.30 -3.21 26.74
C LYS A 68 -1.97 -3.67 28.03
N SER A 69 -2.05 -4.98 28.22
CA SER A 69 -2.45 -5.55 29.52
C SER A 69 -1.44 -5.18 30.60
N LYS A 70 -1.90 -5.12 31.85
CA LYS A 70 -1.03 -4.89 33.00
C LYS A 70 0.04 -5.99 33.05
N LYS A 71 1.31 -5.61 33.19
CA LYS A 71 2.43 -6.54 33.29
C LYS A 71 2.36 -7.25 34.65
N GLN A 72 2.07 -8.54 34.65
CA GLN A 72 2.24 -9.38 35.83
C GLN A 72 3.70 -9.85 35.89
N VAL A 73 4.39 -9.50 36.98
CA VAL A 73 5.75 -9.97 37.23
C VAL A 73 5.64 -11.36 37.85
N VAL A 74 6.36 -12.33 37.25
CA VAL A 74 6.48 -13.68 37.80
C VAL A 74 7.72 -13.69 38.69
N PRO A 75 7.60 -13.99 39.99
CA PRO A 75 8.76 -14.18 40.89
C PRO A 75 9.75 -15.19 40.34
N ASP A 76 11.03 -15.05 40.68
CA ASP A 76 12.09 -15.87 40.10
C ASP A 76 11.94 -17.36 40.46
N GLU A 77 11.46 -17.64 41.67
CA GLU A 77 11.19 -18.98 42.18
C GLU A 77 10.01 -19.65 41.43
N ALA A 78 9.15 -18.86 40.79
CA ALA A 78 7.97 -19.32 40.06
C ALA A 78 8.19 -19.40 38.53
N LYS A 79 9.41 -19.16 38.04
CA LYS A 79 9.74 -19.27 36.60
C LYS A 79 9.96 -20.74 36.20
N ASP A 80 8.85 -21.42 35.96
CA ASP A 80 8.81 -22.79 35.48
C ASP A 80 9.11 -22.94 33.97
N GLN A 81 9.23 -24.18 33.51
CA GLN A 81 9.45 -24.49 32.08
C GLN A 81 8.33 -23.92 31.17
N LYS A 82 7.10 -23.85 31.69
CA LYS A 82 5.95 -23.28 30.98
C LYS A 82 6.09 -21.76 30.81
N TYR A 83 6.63 -21.06 31.79
CA TYR A 83 6.99 -19.65 31.68
C TYR A 83 8.05 -19.43 30.60
N TRP A 84 9.15 -20.19 30.62
CA TRP A 84 10.23 -20.05 29.63
C TRP A 84 9.77 -20.31 28.21
N THR A 85 9.01 -21.38 27.97
CA THR A 85 8.41 -21.67 26.67
C THR A 85 7.52 -20.52 26.17
N ARG A 86 6.68 -19.94 27.05
CA ARG A 86 5.85 -18.77 26.70
C ARG A 86 6.70 -17.54 26.39
N ARG A 87 7.75 -17.29 27.16
CA ARG A 87 8.65 -16.15 27.00
C ARG A 87 9.38 -16.22 25.67
N GLU A 88 9.91 -17.39 25.33
CA GLU A 88 10.57 -17.66 24.05
C GLU A 88 9.61 -17.45 22.86
N ARG A 89 8.40 -18.03 22.91
CA ARG A 89 7.38 -17.83 21.87
C ARG A 89 7.03 -16.34 21.69
N ASN A 90 6.87 -15.60 22.78
CA ASN A 90 6.60 -14.17 22.71
C ASN A 90 7.76 -13.38 22.11
N ASN A 91 9.01 -13.70 22.46
CA ASN A 91 10.19 -13.06 21.88
C ASN A 91 10.28 -13.32 20.38
N TYR A 92 10.05 -14.57 19.95
CA TYR A 92 10.02 -14.93 18.54
C TYR A 92 8.89 -14.19 17.80
N ALA A 93 7.68 -14.18 18.35
CA ALA A 93 6.55 -13.45 17.78
C ALA A 93 6.83 -11.94 17.68
N ALA A 94 7.44 -11.35 18.71
CA ALA A 94 7.83 -9.94 18.72
C ALA A 94 8.88 -9.64 17.65
N LYS A 95 9.88 -10.50 17.47
CA LYS A 95 10.90 -10.39 16.42
C LYS A 95 10.24 -10.41 15.04
N ARG A 96 9.46 -11.46 14.76
CA ARG A 96 8.73 -11.61 13.48
C ARG A 96 7.81 -10.43 13.19
N SER A 97 7.09 -9.94 14.19
CA SER A 97 6.20 -8.77 14.05
C SER A 97 6.96 -7.50 13.70
N ARG A 98 8.12 -7.26 14.33
CA ARG A 98 8.99 -6.12 14.02
C ARG A 98 9.56 -6.21 12.61
N GLU A 99 10.04 -7.39 12.21
CA GLU A 99 10.59 -7.63 10.87
C GLU A 99 9.52 -7.41 9.79
N ALA A 100 8.32 -7.98 9.97
CA ALA A 100 7.21 -7.77 9.04
C ALA A 100 6.80 -6.30 8.92
N ARG A 101 6.78 -5.56 10.03
CA ARG A 101 6.51 -4.12 10.03
C ARG A 101 7.59 -3.36 9.25
N ARG A 102 8.87 -3.59 9.56
CA ARG A 102 10.00 -2.93 8.90
C ARG A 102 10.01 -3.19 7.39
N LEU A 103 9.78 -4.44 6.99
CA LEU A 103 9.70 -4.81 5.57
C LEU A 103 8.62 -3.97 4.86
N LYS A 104 7.42 -3.89 5.45
CA LYS A 104 6.32 -3.09 4.90
C LYS A 104 6.65 -1.60 4.85
N GLU A 105 7.26 -1.06 5.89
CA GLU A 105 7.71 0.35 5.93
C GLU A 105 8.73 0.63 4.82
N ASN A 106 9.73 -0.23 4.63
CA ASN A 106 10.73 -0.11 3.56
C ASN A 106 10.08 -0.13 2.16
N GLN A 107 9.10 -1.01 1.95
CA GLN A 107 8.34 -1.07 0.70
C GLN A 107 7.54 0.22 0.45
N ILE A 108 6.88 0.76 1.48
CA ILE A 108 6.14 2.02 1.39
C ILE A 108 7.08 3.17 1.04
N VAL A 109 8.24 3.26 1.70
CA VAL A 109 9.24 4.30 1.42
C VAL A 109 9.70 4.26 -0.04
N LEU A 110 10.06 3.09 -0.55
CA LEU A 110 10.48 2.95 -1.94
C LEU A 110 9.37 3.31 -2.94
N ARG A 111 8.13 2.90 -2.65
CA ARG A 111 6.97 3.25 -3.50
C ARG A 111 6.67 4.73 -3.46
N ALA A 112 6.72 5.37 -2.28
CA ALA A 112 6.52 6.80 -2.12
C ALA A 112 7.56 7.60 -2.92
N ASN A 113 8.84 7.24 -2.79
CA ASN A 113 9.93 7.83 -3.57
C ASN A 113 9.71 7.69 -5.09
N PHE A 114 9.20 6.54 -5.55
CA PHE A 114 8.86 6.35 -6.96
C PHE A 114 7.72 7.29 -7.39
N LEU A 115 6.62 7.32 -6.62
CA LEU A 115 5.45 8.13 -6.90
C LEU A 115 5.75 9.63 -6.88
N GLU A 116 6.64 10.09 -6.00
CA GLU A 116 7.10 11.48 -5.98
C GLU A 116 7.80 11.87 -7.30
N LYS A 117 8.72 11.02 -7.80
CA LYS A 117 9.39 11.27 -9.08
C LYS A 117 8.42 11.18 -10.26
N GLU A 118 7.50 10.22 -10.24
CA GLU A 118 6.45 10.12 -11.25
C GLU A 118 5.53 11.34 -11.25
N ASN A 119 5.17 11.86 -10.07
CA ASN A 119 4.35 13.05 -9.95
C ASN A 119 5.05 14.28 -10.52
N VAL A 120 6.33 14.47 -10.23
CA VAL A 120 7.13 15.56 -10.80
C VAL A 120 7.18 15.45 -12.33
N ALA A 121 7.51 14.28 -12.87
CA ALA A 121 7.58 14.06 -14.32
C ALA A 121 6.21 14.28 -15.01
N LEU A 122 5.11 13.88 -14.36
CA LEU A 122 3.75 14.15 -14.85
C LEU A 122 3.45 15.65 -14.88
N ARG A 123 3.81 16.39 -13.81
CA ARG A 123 3.61 17.84 -13.75
C ARG A 123 4.39 18.55 -14.85
N GLU A 124 5.66 18.19 -15.06
CA GLU A 124 6.50 18.72 -16.14
C GLU A 124 5.89 18.44 -17.52
N SER A 125 5.42 17.20 -17.75
CA SER A 125 4.77 16.82 -19.01
C SER A 125 3.47 17.60 -19.26
N ILE A 126 2.65 17.80 -18.21
CA ILE A 126 1.42 18.59 -18.30
C ILE A 126 1.74 20.05 -18.64
N GLU A 127 2.75 20.63 -17.99
CA GLU A 127 3.17 22.00 -18.25
C GLU A 127 3.67 22.19 -19.70
N GLU A 128 4.51 21.27 -20.19
CA GLU A 128 5.00 21.29 -21.57
C GLU A 128 3.87 21.19 -22.59
N ILE A 129 2.95 20.24 -22.40
CA ILE A 129 1.78 20.08 -23.28
C ILE A 129 0.88 21.31 -23.22
N THR A 130 0.72 21.93 -22.05
CA THR A 130 -0.10 23.13 -21.89
C THR A 130 0.52 24.31 -22.64
N ARG A 131 1.83 24.52 -22.52
CA ARG A 131 2.59 25.54 -23.26
C ARG A 131 2.48 25.35 -24.78
N GLU A 132 2.63 24.12 -25.29
CA GLU A 132 2.51 23.88 -26.74
C GLU A 132 1.06 24.08 -27.22
N ASN A 133 0.05 23.71 -26.42
CA ASN A 133 -1.34 23.96 -26.76
C ASN A 133 -1.65 25.46 -26.84
N GLU A 134 -1.12 26.27 -25.93
CA GLU A 134 -1.26 27.74 -25.97
C GLU A 134 -0.62 28.30 -27.25
N ARG A 135 0.61 27.89 -27.55
CA ARG A 135 1.32 28.29 -28.78
C ARG A 135 0.55 27.91 -30.05
N LEU A 136 -0.03 26.72 -30.10
CA LEU A 136 -0.83 26.27 -31.24
C LEU A 136 -2.15 27.04 -31.35
N LYS A 137 -2.81 27.37 -30.24
CA LYS A 137 -4.01 28.21 -30.21
C LYS A 137 -3.73 29.62 -30.72
N GLU A 138 -2.63 30.23 -30.30
CA GLU A 138 -2.17 31.53 -30.81
C GLU A 138 -1.98 31.48 -32.34
N ARG A 139 -1.24 30.47 -32.83
CA ARG A 139 -1.04 30.27 -34.27
C ARG A 139 -2.35 30.10 -35.04
N LEU A 140 -3.28 29.28 -34.53
CA LEU A 140 -4.58 29.08 -35.17
C LEU A 140 -5.40 30.38 -35.19
N SER A 141 -5.44 31.11 -34.07
CA SER A 141 -6.14 32.40 -33.99
C SER A 141 -5.57 33.45 -34.95
N SER A 142 -4.26 33.42 -35.19
CA SER A 142 -3.58 34.30 -36.15
C SER A 142 -3.81 33.91 -37.62
N CYS A 143 -4.27 32.69 -37.90
CA CYS A 143 -4.53 32.20 -39.26
C CYS A 143 -6.02 32.23 -39.64
N THR A 144 -6.94 32.34 -38.68
CA THR A 144 -8.39 32.41 -38.93
C THR A 144 -8.93 33.81 -39.21
N CYS A 145 -8.09 34.85 -39.24
CA CYS A 145 -8.44 36.15 -39.78
C CYS A 145 -8.26 36.18 -41.31
N ARG A 146 -9.22 35.59 -42.03
CA ARG A 146 -9.48 35.81 -43.47
C ARG A 146 -10.96 35.67 -43.76
#